data_AF-A0A0Q5LBT0-F1
#
_entry.id   AF-A0A0Q5LBT0-F1
#
_cell.length_a   1.000
_cell.length_b   1.000
_cell.length_c   1.000
_cell.angle_alpha   90.00
_cell.angle_beta   90.00
_cell.angle_gamma   90.00
#
_symmetry.space_group_name_H-M   'P 1'
#
loop_
_entity.id
_entity.type
_entity.pdbx_description
1 polymer ?
#
loop_
_entity_poly.entity_id
_entity_poly.type
_entity_poly.pdbx_seq_one_letter_code
_entity_poly.pdbx_strand_id
1 'polypeptide(L)' 'MHCELAEVERREQARPDRTAGMHRRQAGLVHRSVFYGAGVGTGRESPEVLVLHLRRGLDLAAHP' A
#
# COMPACT_ATOMS: atom_id res chain seq x y z
N MET A 1 1.45 1.96 -3.40
CA MET A 1 1.34 1.17 -2.15
C MET A 1 0.29 0.10 -2.37
N HIS A 2 0.59 -1.15 -2.08
CA HIS A 2 -0.32 -2.29 -2.22
C HIS A 2 -0.60 -2.91 -0.86
N CYS A 3 -1.71 -3.63 -0.72
CA CYS A 3 -2.02 -4.38 0.49
C CYS A 3 -2.89 -5.58 0.12
N GLU A 4 -2.72 -6.69 0.84
CA GLU A 4 -3.53 -7.89 0.65
C GLU A 4 -5.01 -7.59 0.94
N LEU A 5 -5.90 -8.14 0.12
CA LEU A 5 -7.33 -7.82 0.18
C LEU A 5 -7.93 -8.11 1.56
N ALA A 6 -7.59 -9.26 2.14
CA ALA A 6 -8.04 -9.67 3.46
C ALA A 6 -7.59 -8.70 4.57
N GLU A 7 -6.38 -8.15 4.45
CA GLU A 7 -5.84 -7.22 5.44
C GLU A 7 -6.48 -5.83 5.33
N VAL A 8 -6.77 -5.37 4.10
CA VAL A 8 -7.54 -4.11 3.94
C VAL A 8 -8.98 -4.27 4.41
N GLU A 9 -9.62 -5.41 4.17
CA GLU A 9 -10.96 -5.72 4.68
C GLU A 9 -10.98 -5.64 6.22
N ARG A 10 -10.04 -6.31 6.89
CA ARG A 10 -9.87 -6.25 8.35
C ARG A 10 -9.69 -4.82 8.87
N ARG A 11 -8.86 -4.02 8.20
CA ARG A 11 -8.60 -2.62 8.58
C ARG A 11 -9.80 -1.70 8.34
N GLU A 12 -10.58 -1.95 7.28
CA GLU A 12 -11.82 -1.22 7.01
C GLU A 12 -12.86 -1.50 8.09
N GLN A 13 -13.03 -2.76 8.49
CA GLN A 13 -13.95 -3.16 9.56
C GLN A 13 -13.59 -2.52 10.91
N ALA A 14 -12.30 -2.32 11.19
CA ALA A 14 -11.82 -1.65 12.40
C ALA A 14 -11.99 -0.11 12.37
N ARG A 15 -12.49 0.45 11.28
CA ARG A 15 -12.57 1.90 11.03
C ARG A 15 -14.03 2.33 10.84
N PRO A 16 -14.72 2.78 11.91
CA PRO A 16 -16.15 3.08 11.85
C PRO A 16 -16.48 4.29 10.96
N ASP A 17 -15.48 5.10 10.63
CA ASP A 17 -15.59 6.24 9.72
C ASP A 17 -15.66 5.84 8.23
N ARG A 18 -15.42 4.57 7.90
CA ARG A 18 -15.34 4.11 6.50
C ARG A 18 -16.65 3.52 6.01
N THR A 19 -17.00 3.83 4.77
CA THR A 19 -18.03 3.10 4.03
C THR A 19 -17.54 1.67 3.74
N ALA A 20 -18.30 0.67 4.18
CA ALA A 20 -17.96 -0.73 3.99
C ALA A 20 -17.93 -1.14 2.51
N GLY A 21 -17.02 -2.04 2.17
CA GLY A 21 -16.84 -2.61 0.83
C GLY A 21 -15.99 -1.75 -0.12
N MET A 22 -15.47 -0.61 0.33
CA MET A 22 -14.61 0.25 -0.49
C MET A 22 -13.32 -0.46 -0.88
N HIS A 23 -12.76 -1.28 0.02
CA HIS A 23 -11.58 -2.09 -0.25
C HIS A 23 -11.70 -2.96 -1.51
N ARG A 24 -12.84 -3.64 -1.72
CA ARG A 24 -13.09 -4.46 -2.94
C ARG A 24 -13.29 -3.62 -4.17
N ARG A 25 -13.99 -2.48 -4.06
CA ARG A 25 -14.23 -1.59 -5.20
C ARG A 25 -12.94 -0.97 -5.72
N GLN A 26 -11.97 -0.73 -4.84
CA GLN A 26 -10.67 -0.16 -5.20
C GLN A 26 -9.68 -1.23 -5.67
N ALA A 27 -9.78 -2.45 -5.13
CA ALA A 27 -8.91 -3.57 -5.47
C ALA A 27 -8.89 -3.84 -6.98
N GLY A 28 -7.69 -3.81 -7.57
CA GLY A 28 -7.51 -4.06 -9.00
C GLY A 28 -7.94 -2.94 -9.96
N LEU A 29 -8.43 -1.80 -9.44
CA LEU A 29 -8.68 -0.59 -10.22
C LEU A 29 -7.56 0.43 -10.06
N VAL A 30 -7.22 0.75 -8.80
CA VAL A 30 -6.39 1.94 -8.48
C VAL A 30 -4.92 1.83 -8.90
N HIS A 31 -4.45 0.64 -9.26
CA HIS A 31 -3.10 0.40 -9.75
C HIS A 31 -3.07 -0.15 -11.18
N ARG A 32 -4.24 -0.31 -11.81
CA ARG A 32 -4.31 -0.90 -13.14
C ARG A 32 -3.68 0.06 -14.15
N SER A 33 -2.72 -0.45 -14.92
CA SER A 33 -2.00 0.30 -15.95
C SER A 33 -1.25 1.54 -15.42
N VAL A 34 -0.90 1.55 -14.12
CA VAL A 34 -0.10 2.62 -13.52
C VAL A 34 1.32 2.11 -13.27
N PHE A 35 2.30 2.88 -13.70
CA PHE A 35 3.71 2.63 -13.41
C PHE A 35 4.17 3.53 -12.28
N TYR A 36 4.84 2.94 -11.30
CA TYR A 36 5.44 3.65 -10.18
C TYR A 36 6.95 3.45 -10.21
N GLY A 37 7.72 4.51 -9.97
CA GLY A 37 9.17 4.39 -9.80
C GLY A 37 9.57 3.62 -8.53
N ALA A 38 8.67 3.54 -7.54
CA ALA A 38 8.83 2.71 -6.35
C ALA A 38 7.46 2.26 -5.83
N GLY A 39 7.41 1.08 -5.20
CA GLY A 39 6.20 0.51 -4.61
C GLY A 39 6.50 -0.24 -3.32
N VAL A 40 5.54 -0.24 -2.40
CA VAL A 40 5.63 -0.99 -1.14
C VAL A 40 4.33 -1.70 -0.81
N GLY A 41 4.44 -2.83 -0.11
CA GLY A 41 3.32 -3.62 0.41
C GLY A 41 3.08 -3.34 1.90
N THR A 42 1.88 -2.86 2.26
CA THR A 42 1.55 -2.44 3.63
C THR A 42 0.97 -3.54 4.51
N GLY A 43 0.98 -4.80 4.04
CA GLY A 43 0.25 -5.90 4.66
C GLY A 43 0.93 -6.51 5.89
N ARG A 44 2.25 -6.33 6.04
CA ARG A 44 3.06 -7.04 7.06
C ARG A 44 3.93 -6.15 7.92
N GLU A 45 4.33 -5.00 7.38
CA GLU A 45 5.27 -4.09 8.05
C GLU A 45 4.56 -2.86 8.58
N SER A 46 5.14 -2.25 9.61
CA SER A 46 4.65 -0.98 10.13
C SER A 46 4.95 0.16 9.13
N PRO A 47 4.18 1.26 9.18
CA PRO A 47 4.44 2.42 8.31
C PRO A 47 5.88 2.94 8.41
N GLU A 48 6.47 2.95 9.60
CA GLU A 48 7.83 3.46 9.83
C GLU A 48 8.88 2.63 9.07
N VAL A 49 8.75 1.31 9.07
CA VAL A 49 9.64 0.40 8.33
C VAL A 49 9.50 0.61 6.82
N LEU A 50 8.26 0.75 6.33
CA LEU A 50 8.00 0.97 4.90
C LEU A 50 8.59 2.29 4.40
N VAL A 51 8.60 3.33 5.24
CA VAL A 51 9.26 4.61 4.91
C VAL A 51 10.76 4.43 4.77
N LEU A 52 11.40 3.63 5.64
CA LEU A 52 12.83 3.33 5.53
C LEU A 52 13.13 2.57 4.24
N HIS A 53 12.29 1.58 3.88
CA HIS A 53 12.42 0.84 2.63
C HIS A 53 12.31 1.74 1.40
N LEU A 54 11.34 2.66 1.37
CA LEU A 54 11.19 3.63 0.30
C LEU A 54 12.40 4.56 0.18
N ARG A 55 12.87 5.13 1.30
CA ARG A 55 14.04 6.02 1.30
C ARG A 55 15.27 5.32 0.73
N ARG A 56 15.57 4.12 1.22
CA ARG A 56 16.70 3.33 0.74
C ARG A 56 16.59 3.02 -0.76
N GLY A 57 15.41 2.66 -1.24
CA GLY A 57 15.19 2.40 -2.66
C GLY A 57 15.43 3.64 -3.55
N LEU A 58 15.01 4.82 -3.07
CA LEU A 58 15.24 6.09 -3.77
C LEU A 58 16.72 6.49 -3.77
N ASP A 59 17.42 6.33 -2.65
CA ASP A 59 18.85 6.65 -2.54
C ASP A 59 19.69 5.79 -3.49
N LEU A 60 19.41 4.48 -3.56
CA LEU A 60 20.07 3.56 -4.51
C LEU A 60 19.78 3.91 -5.97
N ALA A 61 18.56 4.37 -6.28
CA ALA A 61 18.22 4.80 -7.64
C ALA A 61 18.91 6.11 -8.04
N ALA A 62 19.21 6.99 -7.08
CA ALA A 62 19.93 8.24 -7.30
C ALA A 62 21.46 8.06 -7.40
N HIS A 63 21.99 6.97 -6.82
CA HIS A 63 23.41 6.65 -6.74
C HIS A 63 23.66 5.17 -7.08
N PRO A 64 23.58 4.78 -8.37
CA PRO A 64 23.64 3.38 -8.80
C PRO A 64 25.00 2.72 -8.63
#